data_AF-A0A4Z2I791-F1
#
_entry.id   AF-A0A4Z2I791-F1
#
_cell.length_a   1.000
_cell.length_b   1.000
_cell.length_c   1.000
_cell.angle_alpha   90.00
_cell.angle_beta   90.00
_cell.angle_gamma   90.00
#
_symmetry.space_group_name_H-M   'P 1'
#
loop_
_entity.id
_entity.type
_entity.pdbx_description
1 polymer ?
#
loop_
_entity_poly.entity_id
_entity_poly.type
_entity_poly.pdbx_seq_one_letter_code
_entity_poly.pdbx_strand_id
1 'polypeptide(L)'
;MTVDGDVAGFVPQKEVVYNGLLPYSDRLEREATELLAEIKANLSRAVLLRELWPGVAFWSGKLFSFLKLYGRMFSKEDHILFIKLLYELVTLPDLEPHMMQSYARLLIQLLKKKELLSRDDLQLPWRPLYDLYKRIVYSKTEHLGLVWFPKYFTASSTEEMLDEWRPLLCVFDMVMQKAVSNMELFLPTIMPPEEHSQGFRLWFDELMTLWMSVQNQPTWEGHLVNLFARLANDNIGYLDWTAYIPTIFTRILRSLNIPVGVSQMMAPRYLTNSYDIGHLVLWITALLGGSGNPAQKELTCLFNSIASFYHPSNHGRWQLRLMRLLQRLPASVVRRVHRERHAAPSWIPLVPECQRLTDGDLQEFTRSITGAALLAMFSKTGSTEAAYALQNLALLTPELVIPPVLEK
;
A
#
# COMPACT_ATOMS: atom_id res chain seq x y z
N MET A 1 26.26 -35.43 1.28
CA MET A 1 25.70 -35.82 2.59
C MET A 1 25.78 -34.59 3.48
N THR A 2 24.77 -33.73 3.37
CA THR A 2 24.61 -32.51 4.17
C THR A 2 24.02 -32.92 5.50
N VAL A 3 24.76 -32.70 6.58
CA VAL A 3 24.26 -32.86 7.94
C VAL A 3 23.49 -31.58 8.23
N ASP A 4 22.19 -31.60 7.94
CA ASP A 4 21.21 -30.65 8.45
C ASP A 4 21.13 -30.86 9.97
N GLY A 5 21.88 -30.05 10.71
CA GLY A 5 21.77 -29.92 12.14
C GLY A 5 20.85 -28.76 12.46
N ASP A 6 19.67 -29.07 12.99
CA ASP A 6 18.76 -28.17 13.69
C ASP A 6 19.50 -27.54 14.89
N VAL A 7 20.23 -26.43 14.69
CA VAL A 7 20.97 -25.76 15.78
C VAL A 7 20.07 -24.78 16.54
N ALA A 8 19.06 -24.21 15.90
CA ALA A 8 18.21 -23.18 16.49
C ALA A 8 17.04 -23.69 17.38
N GLY A 9 16.61 -24.95 17.25
CA GLY A 9 15.44 -25.47 17.97
C GLY A 9 14.11 -24.77 17.60
N PHE A 10 14.11 -23.93 16.57
CA PHE A 10 12.94 -23.26 16.01
C PHE A 10 13.12 -23.02 14.50
N VAL A 11 12.01 -22.87 13.78
CA VAL A 11 12.03 -22.57 12.34
C VAL A 11 11.98 -21.06 12.11
N PRO A 12 12.99 -20.44 11.47
CA PRO A 12 12.98 -19.02 11.13
C PRO A 12 11.98 -18.73 9.99
N GLN A 13 11.35 -17.54 10.01
CA GLN A 13 10.30 -17.21 9.04
C GLN A 13 10.79 -16.55 7.76
N LYS A 14 11.77 -15.63 7.85
CA LYS A 14 12.32 -14.91 6.68
C LYS A 14 13.65 -14.27 7.00
N GLU A 15 14.71 -15.02 6.75
CA GLU A 15 16.10 -14.64 6.98
C GLU A 15 16.60 -13.63 5.94
N VAL A 16 17.73 -12.97 6.24
CA VAL A 16 18.45 -12.16 5.26
C VAL A 16 19.40 -13.07 4.48
N VAL A 17 19.07 -13.32 3.21
CA VAL A 17 19.84 -14.22 2.32
C VAL A 17 21.34 -13.87 2.28
N TYR A 18 21.68 -12.59 2.35
CA TYR A 18 23.07 -12.12 2.29
C TYR A 18 23.94 -12.57 3.47
N ASN A 19 23.34 -12.92 4.61
CA ASN A 19 24.08 -13.39 5.78
C ASN A 19 24.77 -14.74 5.51
N GLY A 20 24.14 -15.60 4.70
CA GLY A 20 24.74 -16.87 4.28
C GLY A 20 25.97 -16.71 3.38
N LEU A 21 26.18 -15.52 2.79
CA LEU A 21 27.31 -15.23 1.90
C LEU A 21 28.53 -14.64 2.62
N LEU A 22 28.43 -14.39 3.93
CA LEU A 22 29.53 -13.81 4.71
C LEU A 22 30.60 -14.87 5.03
N PRO A 23 31.89 -14.49 5.13
CA PRO A 23 32.98 -15.42 5.45
C PRO A 23 32.86 -16.10 6.82
N TYR A 24 32.00 -15.59 7.69
CA TYR A 24 31.74 -16.03 9.06
C TYR A 24 30.27 -16.43 9.26
N SER A 25 29.58 -16.84 8.19
CA SER A 25 28.15 -17.22 8.23
C SER A 25 27.86 -18.35 9.22
N ASP A 26 28.84 -19.24 9.44
CA ASP A 26 28.83 -20.31 10.43
C ASP A 26 28.63 -19.83 11.88
N ARG A 27 28.98 -18.57 12.18
CA ARG A 27 28.85 -17.99 13.54
C ARG A 27 27.55 -17.23 13.75
N LEU A 28 26.90 -16.81 12.67
CA LEU A 28 25.76 -15.88 12.73
C LEU A 28 24.52 -16.51 13.36
N GLU A 29 24.29 -17.80 13.13
CA GLU A 29 23.13 -18.49 13.71
C GLU A 29 23.21 -18.53 15.25
N ARG A 30 24.40 -18.84 15.79
CA ARG A 30 24.63 -18.85 17.24
C ARG A 30 24.51 -17.44 17.82
N GLU A 31 25.16 -16.46 17.20
CA GLU A 31 25.10 -15.06 17.63
C GLU A 31 23.65 -14.53 17.62
N ALA A 32 22.90 -14.81 16.57
CA ALA A 32 21.50 -14.39 16.46
C ALA A 32 20.63 -15.07 17.53
N THR A 33 20.84 -16.35 17.80
CA THR A 33 20.08 -17.09 18.81
C THR A 33 20.35 -16.56 20.22
N GLU A 34 21.62 -16.32 20.57
CA GLU A 34 22.01 -15.72 21.85
C GLU A 34 21.42 -14.31 22.01
N LEU A 35 21.56 -13.45 20.99
CA LEU A 35 21.02 -12.10 21.00
C LEU A 35 19.50 -12.08 21.09
N LEU A 36 18.81 -13.00 20.41
CA LEU A 36 17.36 -13.12 20.50
C LEU A 36 16.93 -13.52 21.91
N ALA A 37 17.63 -14.48 22.54
CA ALA A 37 17.35 -14.89 23.91
C ALA A 37 17.52 -13.72 24.90
N GLU A 38 18.58 -12.93 24.75
CA GLU A 38 18.80 -11.71 25.54
C GLU A 38 17.68 -10.68 25.33
N ILE A 39 17.29 -10.43 24.07
CA ILE A 39 16.19 -9.51 23.75
C ILE A 39 14.90 -9.97 24.43
N LYS A 40 14.53 -11.25 24.32
CA LYS A 40 13.30 -11.80 24.92
C LYS A 40 13.32 -11.67 26.44
N ALA A 41 14.41 -12.10 27.08
CA ALA A 41 14.57 -12.08 28.53
C ALA A 41 14.51 -10.65 29.10
N ASN A 42 15.23 -9.72 28.47
CA ASN A 42 15.34 -8.38 29.03
C ASN A 42 14.19 -7.45 28.61
N LEU A 43 13.60 -7.64 27.43
CA LEU A 43 12.38 -6.92 27.05
C LEU A 43 11.23 -7.30 27.97
N SER A 44 11.03 -8.60 28.23
CA SER A 44 9.98 -9.07 29.15
C SER A 44 10.25 -8.57 30.59
N ARG A 45 11.50 -8.65 31.07
CA ARG A 45 11.87 -8.11 32.39
C ARG A 45 11.61 -6.62 32.51
N ALA A 46 11.98 -5.82 31.50
CA ALA A 46 11.74 -4.37 31.50
C ALA A 46 10.24 -4.05 31.56
N VAL A 47 9.41 -4.78 30.81
CA VAL A 47 7.94 -4.62 30.86
C VAL A 47 7.38 -5.01 32.23
N LEU A 48 7.82 -6.13 32.81
CA LEU A 48 7.39 -6.59 34.13
C LEU A 48 7.78 -5.62 35.24
N LEU A 49 8.96 -5.01 35.16
CA LEU A 49 9.43 -3.98 36.08
C LEU A 49 8.81 -2.60 35.81
N ARG A 50 7.97 -2.47 34.77
CA ARG A 50 7.39 -1.20 34.29
C ARG A 50 8.44 -0.14 33.94
N GLU A 51 9.63 -0.58 33.56
CA GLU A 51 10.72 0.29 33.14
C GLU A 51 10.56 0.64 31.65
N LEU A 52 9.54 1.44 31.34
CA LEU A 52 9.24 1.86 29.97
C LEU A 52 10.41 2.66 29.35
N TRP A 53 11.14 3.41 30.17
CA TRP A 53 12.37 4.08 29.79
C TRP A 53 13.41 4.00 30.92
N PRO A 54 14.69 3.69 30.61
CA PRO A 54 15.24 3.36 29.30
C PRO A 54 15.00 1.90 28.85
N GLY A 55 14.61 1.00 29.77
CA GLY A 55 14.55 -0.45 29.56
C GLY A 55 13.83 -0.90 28.28
N VAL A 56 12.51 -0.72 28.20
CA VAL A 56 11.71 -1.18 27.04
C VAL A 56 12.17 -0.49 25.75
N ALA A 57 12.49 0.81 25.80
CA ALA A 57 13.01 1.55 24.66
C ALA A 57 14.33 0.99 24.12
N PHE A 58 15.27 0.65 24.99
CA PHE A 58 16.57 0.08 24.62
C PHE A 58 16.40 -1.28 23.93
N TRP A 59 15.63 -2.19 24.54
CA TRP A 59 15.42 -3.54 23.98
C TRP A 59 14.55 -3.53 22.73
N SER A 60 13.61 -2.59 22.61
CA SER A 60 12.90 -2.33 21.34
C SER A 60 13.87 -1.86 20.24
N GLY A 61 14.81 -0.97 20.56
CA GLY A 61 15.87 -0.55 19.64
C GLY A 61 16.81 -1.70 19.24
N LYS A 62 17.13 -2.59 20.17
CA LYS A 62 17.90 -3.83 19.88
C LYS A 62 17.12 -4.78 18.99
N LEU A 63 15.84 -5.02 19.24
CA LEU A 63 14.99 -5.84 18.37
C LEU A 63 14.85 -5.21 16.98
N PHE A 64 14.70 -3.90 16.88
CA PHE A 64 14.69 -3.21 15.59
C PHE A 64 15.99 -3.41 14.80
N SER A 65 17.14 -3.35 15.49
CA SER A 65 18.45 -3.61 14.89
C SER A 65 18.62 -5.07 14.50
N PHE A 66 18.14 -6.00 15.33
CA PHE A 66 18.09 -7.43 15.04
C PHE A 66 17.32 -7.71 13.74
N LEU A 67 16.14 -7.09 13.57
CA LEU A 67 15.35 -7.22 12.34
C LEU A 67 16.08 -6.74 11.08
N LYS A 68 16.95 -5.74 11.21
CA LYS A 68 17.74 -5.21 10.10
C LYS A 68 18.92 -6.10 9.74
N LEU A 69 19.61 -6.65 10.74
CA LEU A 69 20.82 -7.46 10.54
C LEU A 69 20.46 -8.89 10.16
N TYR A 70 19.53 -9.50 10.89
CA TYR A 70 19.23 -10.93 10.81
C TYR A 70 17.91 -11.23 10.09
N GLY A 71 17.01 -10.24 9.96
CA GLY A 71 15.68 -10.45 9.40
C GLY A 71 14.74 -11.02 10.46
N ARG A 72 13.95 -12.04 10.11
CA ARG A 72 13.07 -12.76 11.06
C ARG A 72 13.65 -14.12 11.43
N MET A 73 14.80 -14.07 12.10
CA MET A 73 15.43 -15.22 12.76
C MET A 73 14.72 -15.53 14.09
N PHE A 74 13.41 -15.79 14.05
CA PHE A 74 12.62 -16.21 15.20
C PHE A 74 11.38 -16.97 14.74
N SER A 75 10.83 -17.78 15.63
CA SER A 75 9.63 -18.59 15.37
C SER A 75 8.40 -17.73 15.06
N LYS A 76 7.38 -18.34 14.46
CA LYS A 76 6.07 -17.72 14.26
C LYS A 76 5.42 -17.31 15.58
N GLU A 77 5.54 -18.14 16.60
CA GLU A 77 5.02 -17.89 17.95
C GLU A 77 5.67 -16.65 18.57
N ASP A 78 7.00 -16.54 18.50
CA ASP A 78 7.73 -15.38 19.00
C ASP A 78 7.34 -14.11 18.28
N HIS A 79 7.12 -14.19 16.96
CA HIS A 79 6.68 -13.05 16.16
C HIS A 79 5.31 -12.54 16.65
N ILE A 80 4.36 -13.44 16.88
CA ILE A 80 3.04 -13.09 17.41
C ILE A 80 3.17 -12.48 18.80
N LEU A 81 4.01 -13.03 19.67
CA LEU A 81 4.26 -12.49 21.01
C LEU A 81 4.86 -11.09 20.98
N PHE A 82 5.87 -10.84 20.13
CA PHE A 82 6.44 -9.50 19.96
C PHE A 82 5.40 -8.50 19.48
N ILE A 83 4.55 -8.89 18.53
CA ILE A 83 3.48 -8.03 18.02
C ILE A 83 2.48 -7.71 19.13
N LYS A 84 1.97 -8.73 19.84
CA LYS A 84 0.99 -8.54 20.92
C LYS A 84 1.56 -7.65 22.03
N LEU A 85 2.80 -7.91 22.45
CA LEU A 85 3.47 -7.11 23.48
C LEU A 85 3.60 -5.64 23.06
N LEU A 86 4.12 -5.38 21.85
CA LEU A 86 4.30 -4.01 21.35
C LEU A 86 2.98 -3.32 21.06
N TYR A 87 1.96 -4.07 20.64
CA TYR A 87 0.61 -3.57 20.45
C TYR A 87 0.06 -3.02 21.77
N GLU A 88 0.08 -3.84 22.83
CA GLU A 88 -0.38 -3.43 24.17
C GLU A 88 0.41 -2.23 24.70
N LEU A 89 1.73 -2.20 24.49
CA LEU A 89 2.58 -1.08 24.88
C LEU A 89 2.21 0.22 24.15
N VAL A 90 1.99 0.16 22.83
CA VAL A 90 1.62 1.34 22.02
C VAL A 90 0.25 1.89 22.40
N THR A 91 -0.67 1.02 22.80
CA THR A 91 -2.04 1.39 23.18
C THR A 91 -2.18 1.81 24.64
N LEU A 92 -1.09 1.89 25.41
CA LEU A 92 -1.14 2.35 26.80
C LEU A 92 -1.72 3.77 26.90
N PRO A 93 -2.61 4.01 27.89
CA PRO A 93 -3.06 5.35 28.21
C PRO A 93 -1.86 6.20 28.65
N ASP A 94 -1.88 7.47 28.26
CA ASP A 94 -0.88 8.49 28.60
C ASP A 94 0.60 8.15 28.34
N LEU A 95 0.89 7.23 27.41
CA LEU A 95 2.25 6.97 26.95
C LEU A 95 2.85 8.21 26.27
N GLU A 96 4.08 8.55 26.65
CA GLU A 96 4.80 9.68 26.07
C GLU A 96 4.94 9.51 24.53
N PRO A 97 4.68 10.57 23.72
CA PRO A 97 4.70 10.49 22.27
C PRO A 97 6.00 9.94 21.67
N HIS A 98 7.16 10.27 22.25
CA HIS A 98 8.45 9.78 21.78
C HIS A 98 8.61 8.26 21.95
N MET A 99 8.20 7.73 23.11
CA MET A 99 8.21 6.28 23.36
C MET A 99 7.21 5.57 22.45
N MET A 100 6.00 6.12 22.33
CA MET A 100 4.96 5.62 21.45
C MET A 100 5.43 5.52 20.00
N GLN A 101 6.08 6.58 19.49
CA GLN A 101 6.62 6.58 18.13
C GLN A 101 7.67 5.49 17.94
N SER A 102 8.52 5.26 18.94
CA SER A 102 9.57 4.23 18.91
C SER A 102 8.97 2.82 18.84
N TYR A 103 7.97 2.52 19.68
CA TYR A 103 7.30 1.22 19.71
C TYR A 103 6.44 1.00 18.47
N ALA A 104 5.72 2.02 18.01
CA ALA A 104 4.93 1.96 16.79
C ALA A 104 5.82 1.68 15.56
N ARG A 105 6.99 2.33 15.44
CA ARG A 105 7.95 2.05 14.36
C ARG A 105 8.39 0.59 14.33
N LEU A 106 8.63 -0.02 15.49
CA LEU A 106 8.98 -1.43 15.57
C LEU A 106 7.80 -2.34 15.21
N LEU A 107 6.60 -2.03 15.72
CA LEU A 107 5.37 -2.74 15.39
C LEU A 107 5.08 -2.71 13.89
N ILE A 108 5.25 -1.55 13.23
CA ILE A 108 5.18 -1.39 11.78
C ILE A 108 6.16 -2.34 11.09
N GLN A 109 7.42 -2.41 11.55
CA GLN A 109 8.40 -3.30 10.94
C GLN A 109 8.03 -4.77 11.11
N LEU A 110 7.49 -5.18 12.26
CA LEU A 110 7.08 -6.57 12.50
C LEU A 110 5.92 -6.98 11.60
N LEU A 111 4.97 -6.09 11.35
CA LEU A 111 3.76 -6.34 10.56
C LEU A 111 3.93 -6.06 9.05
N LYS A 112 5.07 -5.49 8.63
CA LYS A 112 5.35 -5.11 7.23
C LYS A 112 5.23 -6.27 6.24
N LYS A 113 5.71 -7.46 6.61
CA LYS A 113 5.70 -8.67 5.77
C LYS A 113 4.41 -9.47 6.03
N LYS A 114 3.33 -9.03 5.41
CA LYS A 114 1.98 -9.58 5.62
C LYS A 114 1.90 -11.06 5.28
N GLU A 115 2.69 -11.53 4.33
CA GLU A 115 2.70 -12.92 3.87
C GLU A 115 3.06 -13.94 4.97
N LEU A 116 3.66 -13.50 6.08
CA LEU A 116 4.15 -14.37 7.15
C LEU A 116 3.10 -14.74 8.21
N LEU A 117 2.13 -13.86 8.44
CA LEU A 117 1.10 -14.04 9.47
C LEU A 117 -0.27 -13.93 8.82
N SER A 118 -1.08 -14.97 8.97
CA SER A 118 -2.49 -14.92 8.56
C SER A 118 -3.34 -14.23 9.62
N ARG A 119 -4.61 -13.99 9.29
CA ARG A 119 -5.60 -13.47 10.23
C ARG A 119 -5.93 -14.46 11.36
N ASP A 120 -5.82 -15.76 11.11
CA ASP A 120 -6.05 -16.80 12.12
C ASP A 120 -4.95 -16.80 13.18
N ASP A 121 -3.73 -16.43 12.77
CA ASP A 121 -2.57 -16.36 13.66
C ASP A 121 -2.61 -15.13 14.58
N LEU A 122 -3.13 -14.02 14.05
CA LEU A 122 -3.07 -12.72 14.71
C LEU A 122 -4.39 -11.96 14.52
N GLN A 123 -5.04 -11.70 15.64
CA GLN A 123 -6.18 -10.82 15.74
C GLN A 123 -5.89 -9.76 16.80
N LEU A 124 -6.04 -8.50 16.42
CA LEU A 124 -5.83 -7.32 17.25
C LEU A 124 -7.15 -6.56 17.36
N PRO A 125 -7.54 -6.08 18.54
CA PRO A 125 -8.75 -5.27 18.68
C PRO A 125 -8.55 -3.91 17.99
N TRP A 126 -9.54 -3.40 17.27
CA TRP A 126 -9.39 -2.13 16.56
C TRP A 126 -9.60 -0.90 17.46
N ARG A 127 -10.43 -1.03 18.50
CA ARG A 127 -10.86 0.09 19.37
C ARG A 127 -9.70 0.80 20.09
N PRO A 128 -8.72 0.11 20.72
CA PRO A 128 -7.62 0.80 21.39
C PRO A 128 -6.79 1.66 20.45
N LEU A 129 -6.59 1.20 19.21
CA LEU A 129 -5.93 2.00 18.17
C LEU A 129 -6.76 3.17 17.71
N TYR A 130 -8.08 2.99 17.61
CA TYR A 130 -8.98 4.05 17.22
C TYR A 130 -9.06 5.16 18.27
N ASP A 131 -9.12 4.79 19.55
CA ASP A 131 -9.08 5.74 20.66
C ASP A 131 -7.73 6.46 20.72
N LEU A 132 -6.64 5.73 20.50
CA LEU A 132 -5.29 6.30 20.36
C LEU A 132 -5.22 7.31 19.20
N TYR A 133 -5.74 6.94 18.03
CA TYR A 133 -5.79 7.81 16.86
C TYR A 133 -6.64 9.05 17.12
N LYS A 134 -7.83 8.88 17.70
CA LYS A 134 -8.71 9.98 18.10
C LYS A 134 -7.97 10.96 19.02
N ARG A 135 -7.24 10.43 20.01
CA ARG A 135 -6.47 11.24 20.97
C ARG A 135 -5.33 12.02 20.31
N ILE A 136 -4.67 11.47 19.31
CA ILE A 136 -3.47 12.11 18.71
C ILE A 136 -3.86 13.07 17.61
N VAL A 137 -4.68 12.63 16.66
CA VAL A 137 -4.99 13.37 15.43
C VAL A 137 -6.02 14.47 15.67
N TYR A 138 -6.98 14.27 16.57
CA TYR A 138 -7.92 15.34 16.94
C TYR A 138 -7.44 16.19 18.12
N SER A 139 -6.15 16.09 18.48
CA SER A 139 -5.49 16.91 19.49
C SER A 139 -4.51 17.89 18.84
N LYS A 140 -4.07 18.89 19.61
CA LYS A 140 -3.03 19.88 19.22
C LYS A 140 -1.68 19.22 18.89
N THR A 141 -1.52 17.93 19.17
CA THR A 141 -0.33 17.10 18.90
C THR A 141 -0.36 16.37 17.55
N GLU A 142 -1.29 16.70 16.65
CA GLU A 142 -1.45 16.05 15.33
C GLU A 142 -0.14 15.94 14.52
N HIS A 143 0.72 16.97 14.60
CA HIS A 143 2.01 17.03 13.92
C HIS A 143 3.00 15.90 14.31
N LEU A 144 2.73 15.16 15.39
CA LEU A 144 3.58 14.06 15.86
C LEU A 144 3.41 12.76 15.04
N GLY A 145 2.46 12.71 14.10
CA GLY A 145 2.58 11.91 12.89
C GLY A 145 2.69 10.39 13.07
N LEU A 146 1.72 9.78 13.77
CA LEU A 146 1.55 8.33 13.75
C LEU A 146 0.57 7.95 12.64
N VAL A 147 1.10 7.61 11.47
CA VAL A 147 0.30 7.14 10.33
C VAL A 147 0.77 5.74 9.94
N TRP A 148 0.34 4.75 10.72
CA TRP A 148 0.25 3.36 10.27
C TRP A 148 -0.57 2.54 11.26
N PHE A 149 -1.55 1.78 10.76
CA PHE A 149 -2.42 0.93 11.57
C PHE A 149 -2.33 -0.54 11.13
N PRO A 150 -2.35 -1.50 12.08
CA PRO A 150 -2.41 -2.93 11.79
C PRO A 150 -3.65 -3.27 10.96
N LYS A 151 -3.54 -4.34 10.16
CA LYS A 151 -4.63 -4.83 9.28
C LYS A 151 -5.22 -6.16 9.76
N TYR A 152 -4.99 -6.50 11.02
CA TYR A 152 -5.31 -7.80 11.63
C TYR A 152 -6.49 -7.64 12.59
N PHE A 153 -7.66 -7.25 12.08
CA PHE A 153 -8.87 -7.07 12.91
C PHE A 153 -9.75 -8.31 12.91
N THR A 154 -10.66 -8.46 13.88
CA THR A 154 -11.63 -9.58 13.90
C THR A 154 -12.65 -9.46 12.79
N ALA A 155 -13.31 -10.55 12.40
CA ALA A 155 -14.32 -10.53 11.33
C ALA A 155 -15.48 -9.57 11.62
N SER A 156 -15.92 -9.50 12.88
CA SER A 156 -16.95 -8.55 13.36
C SER A 156 -16.53 -7.08 13.32
N SER A 157 -15.23 -6.79 13.26
CA SER A 157 -14.72 -5.42 13.38
C SER A 157 -15.23 -4.52 12.26
N THR A 158 -15.48 -5.06 11.06
CA THR A 158 -15.99 -4.24 9.95
C THR A 158 -17.38 -3.70 10.25
N GLU A 159 -18.27 -4.53 10.77
CA GLU A 159 -19.64 -4.14 11.12
C GLU A 159 -19.64 -3.08 12.23
N GLU A 160 -18.88 -3.32 13.31
CA GLU A 160 -18.73 -2.35 14.40
C GLU A 160 -18.16 -0.99 13.94
N MET A 161 -17.19 -1.02 13.02
CA MET A 161 -16.62 0.21 12.42
C MET A 161 -17.64 0.95 11.57
N LEU A 162 -18.45 0.22 10.81
CA LEU A 162 -19.51 0.80 9.99
C LEU A 162 -20.61 1.41 10.85
N ASP A 163 -21.01 0.75 11.94
CA ASP A 163 -22.01 1.29 12.86
C ASP A 163 -21.57 2.62 13.51
N GLU A 164 -20.27 2.79 13.79
CA GLU A 164 -19.71 4.04 14.31
C GLU A 164 -19.67 5.15 13.25
N TRP A 165 -19.32 4.83 12.00
CA TRP A 165 -19.02 5.86 10.98
C TRP A 165 -20.13 6.10 9.95
N ARG A 166 -21.01 5.14 9.69
CA ARG A 166 -22.17 5.31 8.78
C ARG A 166 -23.09 6.46 9.18
N PRO A 167 -23.45 6.66 10.47
CA PRO A 167 -24.30 7.78 10.88
C PRO A 167 -23.68 9.15 10.57
N LEU A 168 -22.36 9.20 10.39
CA LEU A 168 -21.61 10.42 10.10
C LEU A 168 -21.52 10.73 8.60
N LEU A 169 -22.07 9.87 7.73
CA LEU A 169 -22.00 10.01 6.27
C LEU A 169 -22.99 11.04 5.71
N CYS A 170 -23.00 12.25 6.28
CA CYS A 170 -23.80 13.36 5.77
C CYS A 170 -22.95 14.23 4.83
N VAL A 171 -23.28 14.23 3.53
CA VAL A 171 -22.52 14.98 2.49
C VAL A 171 -22.45 16.50 2.71
N PHE A 172 -23.34 17.04 3.55
CA PHE A 172 -23.39 18.47 3.87
C PHE A 172 -22.63 18.83 5.15
N ASP A 173 -22.21 17.83 5.94
CA ASP A 173 -21.52 18.03 7.20
C ASP A 173 -20.00 17.86 7.04
N MET A 174 -19.21 18.69 7.73
CA MET A 174 -17.75 18.57 7.78
C MET A 174 -17.31 17.29 8.48
N VAL A 175 -18.16 16.70 9.34
CA VAL A 175 -17.87 15.42 10.02
C VAL A 175 -17.71 14.26 9.03
N MET A 176 -18.28 14.36 7.82
CA MET A 176 -18.09 13.38 6.75
C MET A 176 -16.62 13.13 6.42
N GLN A 177 -15.80 14.18 6.38
CA GLN A 177 -14.36 14.04 6.14
C GLN A 177 -13.74 13.10 7.17
N LYS A 178 -14.07 13.31 8.44
CA LYS A 178 -13.57 12.53 9.56
C LYS A 178 -13.95 11.05 9.41
N ALA A 179 -15.19 10.77 9.06
CA ALA A 179 -15.71 9.43 8.86
C ALA A 179 -14.99 8.70 7.72
N VAL A 180 -14.90 9.32 6.54
CA VAL A 180 -14.25 8.71 5.36
C VAL A 180 -12.75 8.52 5.58
N SER A 181 -12.06 9.48 6.21
CA SER A 181 -10.65 9.31 6.57
C SER A 181 -10.43 8.15 7.54
N ASN A 182 -11.31 7.95 8.52
CA ASN A 182 -11.24 6.79 9.42
C ASN A 182 -11.52 5.48 8.68
N MET A 183 -12.52 5.47 7.79
CA MET A 183 -12.83 4.32 6.95
C MET A 183 -11.65 3.94 6.06
N GLU A 184 -10.98 4.91 5.43
CA GLU A 184 -9.75 4.67 4.66
C GLU A 184 -8.67 4.03 5.54
N LEU A 185 -8.48 4.49 6.77
CA LEU A 185 -7.39 3.97 7.62
C LEU A 185 -7.69 2.58 8.19
N PHE A 186 -8.91 2.33 8.64
CA PHE A 186 -9.26 1.17 9.46
C PHE A 186 -10.00 0.05 8.72
N LEU A 187 -10.79 0.34 7.68
CA LEU A 187 -11.61 -0.71 7.06
C LEU A 187 -10.71 -1.79 6.43
N PRO A 188 -10.85 -3.06 6.86
CA PRO A 188 -10.08 -4.16 6.31
C PRO A 188 -10.47 -4.39 4.85
N THR A 189 -9.46 -4.64 4.03
CA THR A 189 -9.60 -4.86 2.58
C THR A 189 -8.97 -6.16 2.13
N ILE A 190 -8.09 -6.76 2.93
CA ILE A 190 -7.50 -8.08 2.68
C ILE A 190 -8.27 -9.07 3.54
N MET A 191 -9.04 -9.95 2.92
CA MET A 191 -9.74 -11.03 3.61
C MET A 191 -9.81 -12.27 2.70
N PRO A 192 -9.88 -13.47 3.29
CA PRO A 192 -10.18 -14.69 2.55
C PRO A 192 -11.52 -14.56 1.79
N PRO A 193 -11.68 -15.22 0.63
CA PRO A 193 -12.92 -15.19 -0.17
C PRO A 193 -14.19 -15.55 0.61
N GLU A 194 -14.06 -16.44 1.57
CA GLU A 194 -15.15 -16.92 2.44
C GLU A 194 -15.72 -15.80 3.33
N GLU A 195 -14.89 -14.83 3.70
CA GLU A 195 -15.24 -13.74 4.62
C GLU A 195 -15.60 -12.43 3.89
N HIS A 196 -15.64 -12.43 2.55
CA HIS A 196 -15.93 -11.22 1.76
C HIS A 196 -17.29 -10.59 2.13
N SER A 197 -18.27 -11.42 2.49
CA SER A 197 -19.59 -10.99 2.97
C SER A 197 -19.54 -10.21 4.28
N GLN A 198 -18.55 -10.46 5.13
CA GLN A 198 -18.39 -9.83 6.46
C GLN A 198 -17.45 -8.62 6.46
N GLY A 199 -16.92 -8.23 5.30
CA GLY A 199 -16.11 -7.01 5.20
C GLY A 199 -16.52 -6.12 4.05
N PHE A 200 -15.80 -6.15 2.91
CA PHE A 200 -16.02 -5.12 1.89
C PHE A 200 -17.39 -5.18 1.23
N ARG A 201 -18.05 -6.34 1.15
CA ARG A 201 -19.41 -6.42 0.61
C ARG A 201 -20.44 -5.72 1.50
N LEU A 202 -20.14 -5.47 2.78
CA LEU A 202 -21.04 -4.73 3.66
C LEU A 202 -21.17 -3.27 3.26
N TRP A 203 -20.11 -2.66 2.70
CA TRP A 203 -20.03 -1.21 2.48
C TRP A 203 -19.74 -0.79 1.03
N PHE A 204 -19.26 -1.69 0.18
CA PHE A 204 -18.81 -1.35 -1.18
C PHE A 204 -19.92 -0.69 -2.01
N ASP A 205 -21.10 -1.31 -2.12
CA ASP A 205 -22.18 -0.81 -2.97
C ASP A 205 -22.71 0.55 -2.48
N GLU A 206 -22.84 0.71 -1.17
CA GLU A 206 -23.27 1.96 -0.52
C GLU A 206 -22.28 3.09 -0.83
N LEU A 207 -21.00 2.88 -0.53
CA LEU A 207 -19.96 3.89 -0.73
C LEU A 207 -19.70 4.17 -2.21
N MET A 208 -19.81 3.16 -3.08
CA MET A 208 -19.68 3.33 -4.52
C MET A 208 -20.84 4.16 -5.08
N THR A 209 -22.07 3.87 -4.65
CA THR A 209 -23.25 4.66 -5.05
C THR A 209 -23.11 6.11 -4.59
N LEU A 210 -22.69 6.32 -3.35
CA LEU A 210 -22.37 7.64 -2.83
C LEU A 210 -21.33 8.35 -3.70
N TRP A 211 -20.21 7.70 -3.98
CA TRP A 211 -19.15 8.26 -4.82
C TRP A 211 -19.66 8.64 -6.21
N MET A 212 -20.44 7.78 -6.85
CA MET A 212 -21.03 8.02 -8.18
C MET A 212 -22.02 9.18 -8.20
N SER A 213 -22.79 9.38 -7.13
CA SER A 213 -23.77 10.47 -7.03
C SER A 213 -23.14 11.87 -6.85
N VAL A 214 -21.92 11.94 -6.32
CA VAL A 214 -21.25 13.22 -6.02
C VAL A 214 -20.31 13.63 -7.16
N GLN A 215 -20.51 14.82 -7.73
CA GLN A 215 -19.73 15.32 -8.88
C GLN A 215 -18.84 16.55 -8.58
N ASN A 216 -18.98 17.13 -7.38
CA ASN A 216 -18.42 18.44 -7.02
C ASN A 216 -16.99 18.39 -6.41
N GLN A 217 -16.35 17.22 -6.46
CA GLN A 217 -15.00 16.92 -5.94
C GLN A 217 -14.77 17.40 -4.51
N PRO A 218 -15.50 16.86 -3.52
CA PRO A 218 -15.32 17.24 -2.13
C PRO A 218 -13.98 16.75 -1.58
N THR A 219 -13.50 17.38 -0.51
CA THR A 219 -12.20 17.07 0.12
C THR A 219 -12.10 15.62 0.62
N TRP A 220 -13.24 14.98 0.93
CA TRP A 220 -13.27 13.62 1.43
C TRP A 220 -13.16 12.57 0.32
N GLU A 221 -13.42 12.96 -0.93
CA GLU A 221 -13.43 12.03 -2.06
C GLU A 221 -12.07 11.35 -2.26
N GLY A 222 -10.97 12.07 -2.02
CA GLY A 222 -9.62 11.51 -2.14
C GLY A 222 -9.39 10.33 -1.21
N HIS A 223 -9.88 10.41 0.04
CA HIS A 223 -9.81 9.30 1.00
C HIS A 223 -10.62 8.09 0.53
N LEU A 224 -11.78 8.34 -0.07
CA LEU A 224 -12.62 7.28 -0.60
C LEU A 224 -11.98 6.59 -1.81
N VAL A 225 -11.36 7.35 -2.71
CA VAL A 225 -10.58 6.83 -3.84
C VAL A 225 -9.40 5.98 -3.35
N ASN A 226 -8.69 6.43 -2.31
CA ASN A 226 -7.60 5.64 -1.72
C ASN A 226 -8.10 4.29 -1.17
N LEU A 227 -9.27 4.29 -0.50
CA LEU A 227 -9.91 3.07 -0.01
C LEU A 227 -10.29 2.12 -1.16
N PHE A 228 -10.91 2.63 -2.22
CA PHE A 228 -11.25 1.83 -3.41
C PHE A 228 -10.02 1.30 -4.14
N ALA A 229 -8.97 2.11 -4.29
CA ALA A 229 -7.71 1.69 -4.89
C ALA A 229 -7.09 0.52 -4.12
N ARG A 230 -7.10 0.60 -2.79
CA ARG A 230 -6.64 -0.48 -1.92
C ARG A 230 -7.50 -1.73 -2.07
N LEU A 231 -8.82 -1.57 -2.02
CA LEU A 231 -9.79 -2.66 -2.17
C LEU A 231 -9.60 -3.39 -3.51
N ALA A 232 -9.50 -2.65 -4.60
CA ALA A 232 -9.32 -3.20 -5.95
C ALA A 232 -8.03 -4.01 -6.05
N ASN A 233 -6.92 -3.49 -5.55
CA ASN A 233 -5.63 -4.19 -5.59
C ASN A 233 -5.59 -5.44 -4.71
N ASP A 234 -6.22 -5.39 -3.54
CA ASP A 234 -6.20 -6.51 -2.62
C ASP A 234 -7.11 -7.66 -3.12
N ASN A 235 -8.18 -7.35 -3.88
CA ASN A 235 -9.22 -8.30 -4.31
C ASN A 235 -9.43 -8.34 -5.84
N ILE A 236 -8.34 -8.36 -6.62
CA ILE A 236 -8.40 -8.45 -8.09
C ILE A 236 -9.19 -9.69 -8.50
N GLY A 237 -10.25 -9.50 -9.29
CA GLY A 237 -11.11 -10.57 -9.79
C GLY A 237 -12.29 -10.98 -8.91
N TYR A 238 -12.42 -10.42 -7.70
CA TYR A 238 -13.54 -10.72 -6.80
C TYR A 238 -14.64 -9.64 -6.78
N LEU A 239 -14.36 -8.49 -7.38
CA LEU A 239 -15.29 -7.37 -7.56
C LEU A 239 -15.36 -7.03 -9.04
N ASP A 240 -16.58 -6.88 -9.55
CA ASP A 240 -16.79 -6.39 -10.91
C ASP A 240 -16.79 -4.86 -10.93
N TRP A 241 -15.75 -4.29 -11.53
CA TRP A 241 -15.62 -2.84 -11.69
C TRP A 241 -16.13 -2.33 -13.04
N THR A 242 -16.56 -3.22 -13.93
CA THR A 242 -16.80 -2.94 -15.36
C THR A 242 -17.72 -1.74 -15.58
N ALA A 243 -18.82 -1.65 -14.81
CA ALA A 243 -19.77 -0.55 -14.91
C ALA A 243 -19.18 0.82 -14.50
N TYR A 244 -18.16 0.82 -13.63
CA TYR A 244 -17.58 2.04 -13.06
C TYR A 244 -16.34 2.53 -13.82
N ILE A 245 -15.68 1.66 -14.59
CA ILE A 245 -14.43 1.93 -15.32
C ILE A 245 -14.45 3.27 -16.08
N PRO A 246 -15.45 3.57 -16.95
CA PRO A 246 -15.45 4.85 -17.69
C PRO A 246 -15.47 6.08 -16.77
N THR A 247 -16.21 6.00 -15.66
CA THR A 247 -16.31 7.10 -14.69
C THR A 247 -15.02 7.25 -13.88
N ILE A 248 -14.39 6.14 -13.52
CA ILE A 248 -13.08 6.11 -12.86
C ILE A 248 -12.04 6.83 -13.70
N PHE A 249 -11.89 6.46 -14.97
CA PHE A 249 -10.91 7.09 -15.86
C PHE A 249 -11.23 8.57 -16.15
N THR A 250 -12.51 8.92 -16.29
CA THR A 250 -12.93 10.32 -16.44
C THR A 250 -12.54 11.16 -15.21
N ARG A 251 -12.77 10.65 -14.00
CA ARG A 251 -12.39 11.36 -12.76
C ARG A 251 -10.89 11.38 -12.53
N ILE A 252 -10.17 10.33 -12.92
CA ILE A 252 -8.69 10.32 -12.96
C ILE A 252 -8.20 11.46 -13.85
N LEU A 253 -8.67 11.56 -15.09
CA LEU A 253 -8.27 12.62 -16.02
C LEU A 253 -8.54 14.01 -15.44
N ARG A 254 -9.74 14.24 -14.87
CA ARG A 254 -10.08 15.49 -14.19
C ARG A 254 -9.11 15.80 -13.04
N SER A 255 -8.71 14.80 -12.25
CA SER A 255 -7.78 14.96 -11.13
C SER A 255 -6.33 15.28 -11.54
N LEU A 256 -5.98 15.13 -12.82
CA LEU A 256 -4.68 15.54 -13.35
C LEU A 256 -4.59 17.07 -13.51
N ASN A 257 -5.72 17.79 -13.44
CA ASN A 257 -5.79 19.25 -13.47
C ASN A 257 -5.07 19.86 -14.69
N ILE A 258 -5.27 19.23 -15.85
CA ILE A 258 -4.67 19.64 -17.11
C ILE A 258 -5.48 20.82 -17.66
N PRO A 259 -4.85 21.92 -18.11
CA PRO A 259 -5.57 23.01 -18.75
C PRO A 259 -6.08 22.57 -20.12
N VAL A 260 -7.39 22.60 -20.30
CA VAL A 260 -8.04 22.28 -21.58
C VAL A 260 -8.84 23.51 -22.03
N GLY A 261 -8.66 23.92 -23.29
CA GLY A 261 -9.36 25.05 -23.89
C GLY A 261 -8.59 26.38 -23.82
N VAL A 262 -9.02 27.33 -24.66
CA VAL A 262 -8.42 28.66 -24.75
C VAL A 262 -9.02 29.55 -23.65
N SER A 263 -8.17 30.09 -22.77
CA SER A 263 -8.53 31.14 -21.80
C SER A 263 -9.55 30.78 -20.69
N GLN A 264 -9.78 29.49 -20.39
CA GLN A 264 -10.56 29.12 -19.20
C GLN A 264 -9.66 28.99 -17.96
N MET A 265 -9.72 29.98 -17.07
CA MET A 265 -9.15 29.87 -15.73
C MET A 265 -9.96 28.84 -14.93
N MET A 266 -9.36 27.67 -14.63
CA MET A 266 -9.93 26.76 -13.64
C MET A 266 -9.98 27.45 -12.28
N ALA A 267 -11.15 27.44 -11.63
CA ALA A 267 -11.29 28.02 -10.30
C ALA A 267 -10.31 27.34 -9.31
N PRO A 268 -9.61 28.11 -8.44
CA PRO A 268 -8.62 27.58 -7.49
C PRO A 268 -9.07 26.38 -6.66
N ARG A 269 -10.37 26.32 -6.34
CA ARG A 269 -11.04 25.24 -5.60
C ARG A 269 -10.83 23.84 -6.21
N TYR A 270 -10.76 23.71 -7.53
CA TYR A 270 -10.59 22.41 -8.19
C TYR A 270 -9.12 21.98 -8.28
N LEU A 271 -8.19 22.92 -8.06
CA LEU A 271 -6.75 22.65 -8.10
C LEU A 271 -6.23 21.99 -6.81
N THR A 272 -6.95 22.09 -5.70
CA THR A 272 -6.53 21.56 -4.39
C THR A 272 -6.93 20.10 -4.17
N ASN A 273 -8.06 19.64 -4.72
CA ASN A 273 -8.58 18.28 -4.52
C ASN A 273 -8.14 17.34 -5.65
N SER A 274 -6.83 17.08 -5.68
CA SER A 274 -6.24 16.13 -6.62
C SER A 274 -6.03 14.77 -5.95
N TYR A 275 -6.32 13.67 -6.64
CA TYR A 275 -6.09 12.34 -6.08
C TYR A 275 -4.59 12.03 -5.94
N ASP A 276 -4.23 11.16 -5.00
CA ASP A 276 -2.85 10.70 -4.86
C ASP A 276 -2.45 9.80 -6.03
N ILE A 277 -1.35 10.13 -6.71
CA ILE A 277 -0.87 9.39 -7.89
C ILE A 277 -0.53 7.93 -7.52
N GLY A 278 -0.11 7.66 -6.29
CA GLY A 278 0.17 6.29 -5.85
C GLY A 278 -1.06 5.40 -5.83
N HIS A 279 -2.16 5.91 -5.26
CA HIS A 279 -3.44 5.20 -5.23
C HIS A 279 -4.09 5.13 -6.61
N LEU A 280 -3.97 6.17 -7.45
CA LEU A 280 -4.45 6.09 -8.83
C LEU A 280 -3.76 4.99 -9.61
N VAL A 281 -2.43 4.92 -9.54
CA VAL A 281 -1.65 3.87 -10.18
C VAL A 281 -2.05 2.50 -9.66
N LEU A 282 -2.25 2.35 -8.35
CA LEU A 282 -2.68 1.11 -7.73
C LEU A 282 -4.05 0.67 -8.27
N TRP A 283 -5.00 1.60 -8.35
CA TRP A 283 -6.36 1.34 -8.84
C TRP A 283 -6.37 0.97 -10.32
N ILE A 284 -5.75 1.79 -11.18
CA ILE A 284 -5.62 1.50 -12.62
C ILE A 284 -4.99 0.12 -12.81
N THR A 285 -3.88 -0.14 -12.12
CA THR A 285 -3.17 -1.43 -12.22
C THR A 285 -4.06 -2.59 -11.84
N ALA A 286 -4.90 -2.46 -10.80
CA ALA A 286 -5.80 -3.52 -10.35
C ALA A 286 -6.98 -3.78 -11.30
N LEU A 287 -7.40 -2.76 -12.07
CA LEU A 287 -8.51 -2.86 -13.01
C LEU A 287 -8.15 -3.50 -14.36
N LEU A 288 -6.86 -3.62 -14.69
CA LEU A 288 -6.39 -4.26 -15.93
C LEU A 288 -6.67 -5.77 -15.95
N GLY A 289 -6.71 -6.35 -17.14
CA GLY A 289 -6.93 -7.79 -17.34
C GLY A 289 -8.40 -8.17 -17.36
N GLY A 290 -8.67 -9.48 -17.35
CA GLY A 290 -10.01 -10.01 -17.51
C GLY A 290 -10.51 -10.02 -18.95
N SER A 291 -11.66 -10.65 -19.18
CA SER A 291 -12.24 -10.79 -20.52
C SER A 291 -12.48 -9.44 -21.19
N GLY A 292 -11.82 -9.21 -22.33
CA GLY A 292 -11.95 -8.00 -23.14
C GLY A 292 -11.27 -6.74 -22.57
N ASN A 293 -10.61 -6.85 -21.41
CA ASN A 293 -9.78 -5.84 -20.75
C ASN A 293 -10.28 -4.38 -20.94
N PRO A 294 -11.49 -4.04 -20.48
CA PRO A 294 -12.10 -2.73 -20.71
C PRO A 294 -11.27 -1.58 -20.12
N ALA A 295 -10.58 -1.81 -19.01
CA ALA A 295 -9.70 -0.82 -18.40
C ALA A 295 -8.51 -0.45 -19.31
N GLN A 296 -7.97 -1.39 -20.10
CA GLN A 296 -6.89 -1.11 -21.06
C GLN A 296 -7.35 -0.16 -22.18
N LYS A 297 -8.61 -0.27 -22.63
CA LYS A 297 -9.17 0.66 -23.62
C LYS A 297 -9.25 2.08 -23.08
N GLU A 298 -9.79 2.25 -21.86
CA GLU A 298 -9.84 3.55 -21.19
C GLU A 298 -8.45 4.10 -20.87
N LEU A 299 -7.50 3.23 -20.50
CA LEU A 299 -6.10 3.61 -20.28
C LEU A 299 -5.46 4.16 -21.55
N THR A 300 -5.69 3.51 -22.69
CA THR A 300 -5.19 3.95 -23.98
C THR A 300 -5.81 5.30 -24.36
N CYS A 301 -7.11 5.46 -24.17
CA CYS A 301 -7.80 6.74 -24.35
C CYS A 301 -7.21 7.85 -23.46
N LEU A 302 -6.95 7.54 -22.18
CA LEU A 302 -6.34 8.45 -21.23
C LEU A 302 -4.96 8.92 -21.72
N PHE A 303 -4.05 7.99 -22.04
CA PHE A 303 -2.70 8.32 -22.50
C PHE A 303 -2.68 9.07 -23.83
N ASN A 304 -3.58 8.74 -24.76
CA ASN A 304 -3.75 9.49 -26.00
C ASN A 304 -4.21 10.93 -25.73
N SER A 305 -5.14 11.12 -24.79
CA SER A 305 -5.68 12.43 -24.42
C SER A 305 -4.65 13.34 -23.75
N ILE A 306 -3.68 12.76 -23.05
CA ILE A 306 -2.62 13.51 -22.35
C ILE A 306 -1.28 13.52 -23.10
N ALA A 307 -1.18 12.88 -24.27
CA ALA A 307 0.07 12.68 -25.01
C ALA A 307 0.79 14.01 -25.33
N SER A 308 0.03 15.03 -25.75
CA SER A 308 0.58 16.35 -26.08
C SER A 308 1.25 17.03 -24.88
N PHE A 309 0.80 16.75 -23.65
CA PHE A 309 1.34 17.33 -22.43
C PHE A 309 2.68 16.73 -22.00
N TYR A 310 3.09 15.60 -22.59
CA TYR A 310 4.44 15.04 -22.41
C TYR A 310 5.47 15.59 -23.39
N HIS A 311 5.05 16.36 -24.40
CA HIS A 311 5.99 16.95 -25.36
C HIS A 311 6.92 17.97 -24.66
N PRO A 312 8.25 17.97 -24.90
CA PRO A 312 9.20 18.86 -24.22
C PRO A 312 8.91 20.36 -24.32
N SER A 313 8.22 20.78 -25.38
CA SER A 313 7.77 22.17 -25.57
C SER A 313 6.58 22.54 -24.70
N ASN A 314 5.76 21.58 -24.28
CA ASN A 314 4.53 21.80 -23.53
C ASN A 314 4.80 21.63 -22.02
N HIS A 315 5.43 22.65 -21.45
CA HIS A 315 5.81 22.64 -20.04
C HIS A 315 4.80 23.39 -19.18
N GLY A 316 4.44 22.84 -18.02
CA GLY A 316 3.53 23.50 -17.09
C GLY A 316 3.35 22.79 -15.75
N ARG A 317 2.40 23.26 -14.96
CA ARG A 317 2.16 22.80 -13.58
C ARG A 317 1.76 21.32 -13.47
N TRP A 318 1.21 20.77 -14.55
CA TRP A 318 0.81 19.36 -14.64
C TRP A 318 2.01 18.39 -14.73
N GLN A 319 3.17 18.86 -15.18
CA GLN A 319 4.30 18.02 -15.56
C GLN A 319 4.73 17.07 -14.44
N LEU A 320 4.86 17.58 -13.20
CA LEU A 320 5.28 16.77 -12.05
C LEU A 320 4.34 15.58 -11.80
N ARG A 321 3.03 15.79 -11.93
CA ARG A 321 2.02 14.73 -11.72
C ARG A 321 2.02 13.73 -12.86
N LEU A 322 2.11 14.21 -14.11
CA LEU A 322 2.17 13.35 -15.30
C LEU A 322 3.43 12.48 -15.29
N MET A 323 4.61 13.07 -15.05
CA MET A 323 5.87 12.32 -14.96
C MET A 323 5.83 11.28 -13.85
N ARG A 324 5.23 11.58 -12.69
CA ARG A 324 5.04 10.62 -11.60
C ARG A 324 4.07 9.49 -11.97
N LEU A 325 3.00 9.78 -12.70
CA LEU A 325 2.07 8.77 -13.22
C LEU A 325 2.80 7.83 -14.19
N LEU A 326 3.51 8.41 -15.17
CA LEU A 326 4.30 7.70 -16.17
C LEU A 326 5.38 6.81 -15.54
N GLN A 327 6.08 7.30 -14.52
CA GLN A 327 7.09 6.53 -13.79
C GLN A 327 6.48 5.37 -13.01
N ARG A 328 5.42 5.63 -12.24
CA ARG A 328 4.92 4.69 -11.24
C ARG A 328 4.01 3.61 -11.81
N LEU A 329 3.30 3.91 -12.90
CA LEU A 329 2.33 2.99 -13.49
C LEU A 329 2.98 1.70 -14.02
N PRO A 330 4.02 1.75 -14.89
CA PRO A 330 4.72 0.54 -15.34
C PRO A 330 5.31 -0.27 -14.18
N ALA A 331 5.91 0.41 -13.19
CA ALA A 331 6.46 -0.25 -12.01
C ALA A 331 5.38 -0.98 -11.18
N SER A 332 4.15 -0.48 -11.18
CA SER A 332 3.01 -1.14 -10.53
C SER A 332 2.54 -2.37 -11.30
N VAL A 333 2.48 -2.29 -12.63
CA VAL A 333 2.17 -3.45 -13.48
C VAL A 333 3.24 -4.54 -13.33
N VAL A 334 4.54 -4.18 -13.30
CA VAL A 334 5.62 -5.14 -13.01
C VAL A 334 5.41 -5.85 -11.67
N ARG A 335 5.04 -5.11 -10.62
CA ARG A 335 4.72 -5.72 -9.31
C ARG A 335 3.50 -6.66 -9.38
N ARG A 336 2.46 -6.29 -10.13
CA ARG A 336 1.28 -7.14 -10.34
C ARG A 336 1.66 -8.42 -11.09
N VAL A 337 2.40 -8.32 -12.19
CA VAL A 337 2.88 -9.48 -12.96
C VAL A 337 3.74 -10.40 -12.09
N HIS A 338 4.63 -9.84 -11.28
CA HIS A 338 5.41 -10.64 -10.32
C HIS A 338 4.51 -11.35 -9.30
N ARG A 339 3.49 -10.67 -8.75
CA ARG A 339 2.48 -11.29 -7.86
C ARG A 339 1.73 -12.43 -8.55
N GLU A 340 1.40 -12.30 -9.82
CA GLU A 340 0.61 -13.30 -10.55
C GLU A 340 1.43 -14.50 -11.04
N ARG A 341 2.70 -14.30 -11.40
CA ARG A 341 3.55 -15.32 -12.04
C ARG A 341 4.58 -15.96 -11.11
N HIS A 342 5.04 -15.25 -10.09
CA HIS A 342 6.24 -15.64 -9.31
C HIS A 342 6.06 -15.61 -7.80
N ALA A 343 5.00 -15.00 -7.27
CA ALA A 343 4.79 -14.97 -5.83
C ALA A 343 4.52 -16.38 -5.28
N ALA A 344 5.20 -16.72 -4.20
CA ALA A 344 4.94 -17.95 -3.46
C ALA A 344 3.51 -17.95 -2.92
N PRO A 345 2.86 -19.12 -2.83
CA PRO A 345 1.58 -19.26 -2.14
C PRO A 345 1.66 -18.68 -0.72
N SER A 346 0.64 -17.91 -0.34
CA SER A 346 0.48 -17.36 1.01
C SER A 346 -1.01 -17.30 1.33
N TRP A 347 -1.36 -16.90 2.55
CA TRP A 347 -2.76 -16.70 2.94
C TRP A 347 -3.44 -15.53 2.18
N ILE A 348 -2.66 -14.64 1.54
CA ILE A 348 -3.21 -13.53 0.75
C ILE A 348 -3.84 -14.11 -0.51
N PRO A 349 -5.11 -13.77 -0.83
CA PRO A 349 -5.79 -14.27 -2.01
C PRO A 349 -4.98 -14.06 -3.30
N LEU A 350 -4.82 -15.14 -4.05
CA LEU A 350 -4.23 -15.12 -5.38
C LEU A 350 -5.22 -14.54 -6.39
N VAL A 351 -4.69 -13.93 -7.45
CA VAL A 351 -5.48 -13.44 -8.57
C VAL A 351 -6.03 -14.65 -9.35
N PRO A 352 -7.37 -14.74 -9.55
CA PRO A 352 -7.98 -15.79 -10.36
C PRO A 352 -7.38 -15.84 -11.77
N GLU A 353 -7.21 -17.03 -12.34
CA GLU A 353 -6.54 -17.21 -13.64
C GLU A 353 -7.19 -16.40 -14.76
N CYS A 354 -8.53 -16.32 -14.77
CA CYS A 354 -9.29 -15.53 -15.75
C CYS A 354 -9.06 -14.01 -15.67
N GLN A 355 -8.39 -13.53 -14.62
CA GLN A 355 -8.13 -12.11 -14.35
C GLN A 355 -6.63 -11.77 -14.39
N ARG A 356 -5.75 -12.76 -14.62
CA ARG A 356 -4.31 -12.52 -14.75
C ARG A 356 -3.99 -11.82 -16.05
N LEU A 357 -2.90 -11.05 -16.06
CA LEU A 357 -2.41 -10.35 -17.24
C LEU A 357 -1.71 -11.33 -18.19
N THR A 358 -2.27 -11.46 -19.39
CA THR A 358 -1.67 -12.24 -20.48
C THR A 358 -0.53 -11.46 -21.13
N ASP A 359 0.34 -12.14 -21.88
CA ASP A 359 1.40 -11.46 -22.63
C ASP A 359 0.82 -10.48 -23.68
N GLY A 360 -0.35 -10.79 -24.24
CA GLY A 360 -1.08 -9.87 -25.11
C GLY A 360 -1.49 -8.58 -24.40
N ASP A 361 -2.01 -8.68 -23.18
CA ASP A 361 -2.36 -7.51 -22.36
C ASP A 361 -1.13 -6.65 -22.05
N LEU A 362 0.02 -7.28 -21.76
CA LEU A 362 1.27 -6.57 -21.48
C LEU A 362 1.82 -5.85 -22.70
N GLN A 363 1.70 -6.44 -23.89
CA GLN A 363 2.06 -5.76 -25.14
C GLN A 363 1.15 -4.57 -25.42
N GLU A 364 -0.17 -4.70 -25.24
CA GLU A 364 -1.10 -3.59 -25.42
C GLU A 364 -0.83 -2.46 -24.42
N PHE A 365 -0.65 -2.79 -23.15
CA PHE A 365 -0.25 -1.86 -22.11
C PHE A 365 1.02 -1.07 -22.48
N THR A 366 2.07 -1.77 -22.91
CA THR A 366 3.32 -1.13 -23.29
C THR A 366 3.15 -0.22 -24.50
N ARG A 367 2.41 -0.63 -25.54
CA ARG A 367 2.16 0.23 -26.72
C ARG A 367 1.47 1.54 -26.33
N SER A 368 0.50 1.50 -25.43
CA SER A 368 -0.25 2.70 -25.02
C SER A 368 0.58 3.72 -24.25
N ILE A 369 1.66 3.29 -23.56
CA ILE A 369 2.48 4.17 -22.72
C ILE A 369 3.78 4.60 -23.40
N THR A 370 4.33 3.77 -24.31
CA THR A 370 5.64 3.99 -24.92
C THR A 370 5.77 5.35 -25.60
N GLY A 371 4.73 5.81 -26.31
CA GLY A 371 4.75 7.12 -26.96
C GLY A 371 4.97 8.27 -25.98
N ALA A 372 4.24 8.27 -24.86
CA ALA A 372 4.41 9.26 -23.80
C ALA A 372 5.80 9.16 -23.13
N ALA A 373 6.30 7.94 -22.91
CA ALA A 373 7.61 7.71 -22.30
C ALA A 373 8.77 8.24 -23.16
N LEU A 374 8.72 8.01 -24.48
CA LEU A 374 9.73 8.50 -25.41
C LEU A 374 9.73 10.03 -25.54
N LEU A 375 8.55 10.67 -25.52
CA LEU A 375 8.47 12.13 -25.48
C LEU A 375 9.03 12.70 -24.18
N ALA A 376 8.68 12.07 -23.05
CA ALA A 376 9.12 12.47 -21.72
C ALA A 376 10.63 12.33 -21.50
N MET A 377 11.31 11.46 -22.26
CA MET A 377 12.76 11.31 -22.22
C MET A 377 13.51 12.62 -22.53
N PHE A 378 12.92 13.48 -23.36
CA PHE A 378 13.48 14.77 -23.73
C PHE A 378 12.93 15.94 -22.89
N SER A 379 12.29 15.66 -21.76
CA SER A 379 11.72 16.69 -20.88
C SER A 379 12.77 17.66 -20.36
N LYS A 380 12.42 18.95 -20.31
CA LYS A 380 13.28 20.03 -19.76
C LYS A 380 13.54 19.90 -18.26
N THR A 381 12.71 19.13 -17.53
CA THR A 381 12.84 18.92 -16.08
C THR A 381 13.77 17.77 -15.70
N GLY A 382 14.34 17.09 -16.70
CA GLY A 382 15.12 15.86 -16.53
C GLY A 382 14.39 14.63 -17.08
N SER A 383 15.15 13.57 -17.30
CA SER A 383 14.72 12.33 -17.96
C SER A 383 14.56 11.15 -16.99
N THR A 384 14.82 11.35 -15.70
CA THR A 384 14.86 10.28 -14.68
C THR A 384 13.57 9.47 -14.62
N GLU A 385 12.42 10.14 -14.53
CA GLU A 385 11.10 9.48 -14.47
C GLU A 385 10.79 8.68 -15.73
N ALA A 386 11.17 9.22 -16.91
CA ALA A 386 11.02 8.54 -18.19
C ALA A 386 11.93 7.31 -18.29
N ALA A 387 13.19 7.42 -17.83
CA ALA A 387 14.12 6.30 -17.79
C ALA A 387 13.59 5.15 -16.92
N TYR A 388 13.05 5.46 -15.73
CA TYR A 388 12.40 4.45 -14.88
C TYR A 388 11.16 3.83 -15.53
N ALA A 389 10.35 4.63 -16.23
CA ALA A 389 9.19 4.13 -16.97
C ALA A 389 9.63 3.14 -18.05
N LEU A 390 10.58 3.53 -18.91
CA LEU A 390 11.14 2.71 -19.98
C LEU A 390 11.80 1.44 -19.45
N GLN A 391 12.54 1.51 -18.34
CA GLN A 391 13.12 0.34 -17.68
C GLN A 391 12.03 -0.68 -17.29
N ASN A 392 10.96 -0.22 -16.63
CA ASN A 392 9.89 -1.11 -16.20
C ASN A 392 9.07 -1.64 -17.38
N LEU A 393 8.87 -0.85 -18.45
CA LEU A 393 8.24 -1.33 -19.67
C LEU A 393 9.11 -2.38 -20.38
N ALA A 394 10.43 -2.20 -20.41
CA ALA A 394 11.36 -3.17 -20.99
C ALA A 394 11.44 -4.49 -20.19
N LEU A 395 11.14 -4.46 -18.88
CA LEU A 395 10.97 -5.69 -18.08
C LEU A 395 9.70 -6.47 -18.46
N LEU A 396 8.68 -5.79 -19.02
CA LEU A 396 7.43 -6.41 -19.45
C LEU A 396 7.53 -6.93 -20.89
N THR A 397 7.96 -6.06 -21.81
CA THR A 397 8.02 -6.34 -23.26
C THR A 397 9.24 -5.64 -23.90
N PRO A 398 10.45 -6.22 -23.75
CA PRO A 398 11.70 -5.60 -24.22
C PRO A 398 11.71 -5.34 -25.73
N GLU A 399 11.08 -6.21 -26.51
CA GLU A 399 10.99 -6.13 -27.97
C GLU A 399 10.27 -4.88 -28.48
N LEU A 400 9.37 -4.28 -27.67
CA LEU A 400 8.64 -3.07 -28.04
C LEU A 400 9.33 -1.78 -27.56
N VAL A 401 10.22 -1.88 -26.58
CA VAL A 401 10.76 -0.71 -25.87
C VAL A 401 12.20 -0.42 -26.24
N ILE A 402 13.05 -1.46 -26.33
CA ILE A 402 14.48 -1.27 -26.56
C ILE A 402 14.78 -0.64 -27.92
N PRO A 403 14.20 -1.11 -29.06
CA PRO A 403 14.54 -0.54 -30.36
C PRO A 403 14.21 0.95 -30.47
N PRO A 404 13.00 1.44 -30.10
CA PRO A 404 12.68 2.87 -30.17
C PRO A 404 13.54 3.75 -29.26
N VAL A 405 14.03 3.22 -28.15
CA VAL A 405 14.94 3.96 -27.25
C VAL A 405 16.34 4.09 -27.86
N LEU A 406 16.83 3.06 -28.54
CA LEU A 406 18.16 3.10 -29.19
C LEU A 406 18.18 3.96 -30.46
N GLU A 407 17.04 4.13 -31.13
CA GLU A 407 16.91 4.98 -32.32
C GLU A 407 16.88 6.49 -32.00
N LYS A 408 16.67 6.87 -30.74
CA LYS A 408 16.46 8.25 -30.27
C LYS A 408 17.66 8.77 -29.51
#